data_AF-A0A258QYJ3-F1
#
_entry.id   AF-A0A258QYJ3-F1
#
_cell.length_a   1.000
_cell.length_b   1.000
_cell.length_c   1.000
_cell.angle_alpha   90.00
_cell.angle_beta   90.00
_cell.angle_gamma   90.00
#
_symmetry.space_group_name_H-M   'P 1'
#
loop_
_entity.id
_entity.type
_entity.pdbx_description
1 polymer ?
#
loop_
_entity_poly.entity_id
_entity_poly.type
_entity_poly.pdbx_seq_one_letter_code
_entity_poly.pdbx_strand_id
1 'polypeptide(L)'
;FELEIQIPIFDGGEVNVRRSRETYMQAVNRLMEKAVNVRSEARAAYLTYRGSYDIARQYQNSILPLRRTINEQALLEYNGMLIDVFELLTTARESIATNVAAIFAKRDFFIATVDFETAIIGGGSSAGSAGEGPVVTAAAEGGGH
;
A
#
# COMPACT_ATOMS: atom_id res chain seq x y z
N PHE A 1 4.27 61.83 36.03
CA PHE A 1 3.77 60.85 35.05
C PHE A 1 2.39 60.44 35.51
N GLU A 2 1.37 60.96 34.86
CA GLU A 2 -0.03 60.69 35.15
C GLU A 2 -0.46 59.52 34.27
N LEU A 3 -0.93 58.43 34.87
CA LEU A 3 -1.31 57.21 34.16
C LEU A 3 -2.82 57.26 33.93
N GLU A 4 -3.24 57.66 32.74
CA GLU A 4 -4.65 57.71 32.35
C GLU A 4 -5.10 56.30 31.95
N ILE A 5 -5.85 55.64 32.83
CA ILE A 5 -6.42 54.31 32.58
C ILE A 5 -7.83 54.51 32.02
N GLN A 6 -7.95 54.41 30.70
CA GLN A 6 -9.23 54.53 30.01
C GLN A 6 -9.98 53.19 30.06
N ILE A 7 -11.02 53.12 30.89
CA ILE A 7 -11.88 51.93 31.01
C ILE A 7 -13.04 52.09 30.02
N PRO A 8 -13.13 51.24 28.97
CA PRO A 8 -14.20 51.33 27.99
C PRO A 8 -15.54 50.88 28.62
N ILE A 9 -16.53 51.76 28.55
CA ILE A 9 -17.87 51.59 29.13
C ILE A 9 -18.84 50.81 28.22
N PHE A 10 -18.47 50.51 26.97
CA PHE A 10 -19.36 49.87 25.98
C PHE A 10 -18.73 48.77 25.11
N ASP A 11 -17.54 48.25 25.45
CA ASP A 11 -17.01 47.05 24.81
C ASP A 11 -17.30 45.84 25.70
N GLY A 12 -18.53 45.35 25.66
CA GLY A 12 -18.97 44.18 26.43
C GLY A 12 -18.28 42.86 26.04
N GLY A 13 -17.24 42.89 25.19
CA GLY A 13 -16.38 41.75 24.88
C GLY A 13 -17.07 40.57 24.19
N GLU A 14 -18.40 40.58 24.05
CA GLU A 14 -19.19 39.45 23.55
C GLU A 14 -18.76 39.04 22.14
N VAL A 15 -18.40 39.99 21.29
CA VAL A 15 -17.90 39.71 19.93
C VAL A 15 -16.56 38.97 19.99
N ASN A 16 -15.65 39.40 20.86
CA ASN A 16 -14.35 38.75 21.06
C ASN A 16 -14.50 37.36 21.71
N VAL A 17 -15.42 37.21 22.67
CA VAL A 17 -15.74 35.92 23.32
C VAL A 17 -16.43 34.95 22.35
N ARG A 18 -17.31 35.44 21.48
CA ARG A 18 -17.91 34.61 20.41
C ARG A 18 -16.85 34.16 19.41
N ARG A 19 -15.97 35.08 18.96
CA ARG A 19 -14.86 34.75 18.05
C ARG A 19 -13.88 33.74 18.64
N SER A 20 -13.53 33.87 19.92
CA SER A 20 -12.63 32.93 20.59
C SER A 20 -13.27 31.55 20.73
N ARG A 21 -14.57 31.50 21.05
CA ARG A 21 -15.35 30.26 21.10
C ARG A 21 -15.40 29.56 19.74
N GLU A 22 -15.70 30.28 18.66
CA GLU A 22 -15.71 29.70 17.31
C GLU A 22 -14.33 29.17 16.89
N THR A 23 -13.26 29.92 17.18
CA THR A 23 -11.89 29.50 16.88
C THR A 23 -11.50 28.23 17.65
N TYR A 24 -11.91 28.14 18.92
CA TYR A 24 -11.73 26.93 19.73
C TYR A 24 -12.51 25.74 19.14
N MET A 25 -13.79 25.92 18.81
CA MET A 25 -14.61 24.85 18.23
C MET A 25 -14.04 24.37 16.88
N GLN A 26 -13.53 25.27 16.04
CA GLN A 26 -12.82 24.91 14.81
C GLN A 26 -11.55 24.07 15.09
N ALA A 27 -10.75 24.45 16.09
CA ALA A 27 -9.55 23.70 16.46
C ALA A 27 -9.91 22.29 16.98
N VAL A 28 -10.97 22.17 17.77
CA VAL A 28 -11.49 20.88 18.25
C VAL A 28 -11.98 20.02 17.09
N ASN A 29 -12.77 20.57 16.17
CA ASN A 29 -13.25 19.83 15.00
C ASN A 29 -12.09 19.30 14.14
N ARG A 30 -11.05 20.12 13.90
CA ARG A 30 -9.84 19.69 13.17
C ARG A 30 -9.08 18.57 13.89
N LEU A 31 -9.02 18.62 15.22
CA LEU A 31 -8.39 17.55 16.01
C LEU A 31 -9.18 16.24 15.88
N MET A 32 -10.51 16.31 15.96
CA MET A 32 -11.38 15.14 15.82
C MET A 32 -11.27 14.53 14.42
N GLU A 33 -11.28 15.36 13.37
CA GLU A 33 -11.06 14.92 11.99
C GLU A 33 -9.71 14.23 11.82
N LYS A 34 -8.62 14.85 12.31
CA LYS A 34 -7.28 14.27 12.23
C LYS A 34 -7.19 12.92 12.95
N ALA A 35 -7.80 12.79 14.12
CA ALA A 35 -7.81 11.54 14.88
C ALA A 35 -8.53 10.40 14.13
N VAL A 36 -9.64 10.71 13.47
CA VAL A 36 -10.38 9.73 12.64
C VAL A 36 -9.58 9.35 11.40
N ASN A 37 -8.94 10.33 10.74
CA ASN A 37 -8.13 10.10 9.54
C ASN A 37 -6.93 9.19 9.84
N VAL A 38 -6.13 9.51 10.86
CA VAL A 38 -4.95 8.72 11.25
C VAL A 38 -5.34 7.28 11.59
N ARG A 39 -6.45 7.07 12.31
CA ARG A 39 -6.94 5.71 12.63
C ARG A 39 -7.35 4.94 11.39
N SER A 40 -8.01 5.61 10.45
CA SER A 40 -8.50 4.99 9.22
C SER A 40 -7.34 4.64 8.28
N GLU A 41 -6.35 5.53 8.18
CA GLU A 41 -5.11 5.33 7.43
C GLU A 41 -4.30 4.15 7.97
N ALA A 42 -4.09 4.06 9.29
CA ALA A 42 -3.40 2.94 9.90
C ALA A 42 -4.10 1.59 9.64
N ARG A 43 -5.44 1.57 9.66
CA ARG A 43 -6.21 0.36 9.32
C ARG A 43 -6.05 -0.02 7.85
N ALA A 44 -6.13 0.94 6.93
CA ALA A 44 -5.93 0.69 5.51
C ALA A 44 -4.52 0.16 5.22
N ALA A 45 -3.49 0.80 5.78
CA ALA A 45 -2.10 0.39 5.64
C ALA A 45 -1.86 -1.03 6.19
N TYR A 46 -2.48 -1.38 7.31
CA TYR A 46 -2.40 -2.74 7.86
C TYR A 46 -2.96 -3.81 6.92
N LEU A 47 -4.10 -3.55 6.27
CA LEU A 47 -4.70 -4.49 5.32
C LEU A 47 -3.79 -4.71 4.11
N THR A 48 -3.20 -3.64 3.59
CA THR A 48 -2.23 -3.71 2.46
C THR A 48 -0.96 -4.45 2.86
N TYR A 49 -0.40 -4.16 4.04
CA TYR A 49 0.74 -4.88 4.61
C TYR A 49 0.45 -6.38 4.72
N ARG A 50 -0.72 -6.74 5.26
CA ARG A 50 -1.08 -8.15 5.45
C ARG A 50 -1.26 -8.87 4.11
N GLY A 51 -1.96 -8.25 3.17
CA GLY A 51 -2.17 -8.83 1.84
C GLY A 51 -0.87 -9.05 1.08
N SER A 52 0.00 -8.04 1.04
CA SER A 52 1.31 -8.14 0.38
C SER A 52 2.24 -9.17 1.04
N TYR A 53 2.20 -9.30 2.37
CA TYR A 53 2.93 -10.35 3.10
C TYR A 53 2.48 -11.75 2.68
N ASP A 54 1.17 -11.99 2.65
CA ASP A 54 0.62 -13.30 2.30
C ASP A 54 0.96 -13.67 0.84
N ILE A 55 0.92 -12.70 -0.08
CA ILE A 55 1.34 -12.88 -1.49
C ILE A 55 2.84 -13.22 -1.57
N ALA A 56 3.71 -12.42 -0.95
CA ALA A 56 5.16 -12.65 -0.98
C ALA A 56 5.53 -14.03 -0.41
N ARG A 57 4.86 -14.43 0.69
CA ARG A 57 5.04 -15.74 1.31
C ARG A 57 4.59 -16.89 0.40
N GLN A 58 3.48 -16.72 -0.33
CA GLN A 58 3.00 -17.72 -1.28
C GLN A 58 3.99 -17.93 -2.44
N TYR A 59 4.60 -16.86 -2.95
CA TYR A 59 5.65 -16.97 -3.96
C TYR A 59 6.86 -17.75 -3.44
N GLN A 60 7.31 -17.44 -2.23
CA GLN A 60 8.48 -18.09 -1.64
C GLN A 60 8.28 -19.57 -1.33
N ASN A 61 7.12 -19.93 -0.75
CA ASN A 61 6.91 -21.26 -0.21
C ASN A 61 6.32 -22.25 -1.22
N SER A 62 5.55 -21.77 -2.20
CA SER A 62 4.77 -22.64 -3.08
C SER A 62 5.19 -22.47 -4.54
N ILE A 63 5.17 -21.23 -5.05
CA ILE A 63 5.29 -20.99 -6.50
C ILE A 63 6.73 -21.17 -6.99
N LEU A 64 7.72 -20.59 -6.30
CA LEU A 64 9.12 -20.69 -6.72
C LEU A 64 9.66 -22.14 -6.66
N PRO A 65 9.41 -22.92 -5.58
CA PRO A 65 9.79 -24.33 -5.55
C PRO A 65 9.11 -25.14 -6.65
N LEU A 66 7.80 -24.96 -6.84
CA LEU A 66 7.07 -25.67 -7.90
C LEU A 66 7.65 -25.37 -9.29
N ARG A 67 7.94 -24.10 -9.58
CA ARG A 67 8.54 -23.69 -10.85
C ARG A 67 9.92 -24.32 -11.05
N ARG A 68 10.72 -24.49 -10.00
CA ARG A 68 12.01 -25.19 -10.07
C ARG A 68 11.83 -26.66 -10.42
N THR A 69 10.91 -27.36 -9.77
CA THR A 69 10.61 -28.76 -10.08
C THR A 69 10.15 -28.94 -11.52
N ILE A 70 9.32 -28.03 -12.04
CA ILE A 70 8.90 -28.05 -13.46
C ILE A 70 10.11 -27.90 -14.39
N ASN A 71 11.03 -26.95 -14.11
CA ASN A 71 12.21 -26.76 -14.95
C ASN A 71 13.14 -27.98 -14.94
N GLU A 72 13.33 -28.60 -13.77
CA GLU A 72 14.14 -29.82 -13.62
C GLU A 72 13.53 -30.96 -14.43
N GLN A 73 12.21 -31.14 -14.34
CA GLN A 73 11.49 -32.16 -15.09
C GLN A 73 11.55 -31.92 -16.61
N ALA A 74 11.33 -30.67 -17.07
CA ALA A 74 11.43 -30.33 -18.48
C ALA A 74 12.83 -30.63 -19.05
N LEU A 75 13.88 -30.39 -18.27
CA LEU A 75 15.24 -30.75 -18.68
C LEU A 75 15.43 -32.27 -18.80
N LEU A 76 14.87 -33.05 -17.89
CA LEU A 76 14.90 -34.52 -17.95
C LEU A 76 14.12 -35.05 -19.16
N GLU A 77 12.95 -34.50 -19.44
CA GLU A 77 12.10 -34.87 -20.58
C GLU A 77 12.77 -34.51 -21.91
N TYR A 78 13.43 -33.35 -21.99
CA TYR A 78 14.21 -32.97 -23.17
C TYR A 78 15.36 -33.95 -23.41
N ASN A 79 16.13 -34.28 -22.36
CA ASN A 79 17.21 -35.28 -22.47
C ASN A 79 16.70 -36.67 -22.86
N GLY A 80 15.47 -37.01 -22.48
CA GLY A 80 14.80 -38.25 -22.89
C GLY A 80 14.11 -38.18 -24.26
N MET A 81 14.25 -37.06 -24.99
CA MET A 81 13.57 -36.78 -26.26
C MET A 81 12.03 -36.85 -26.18
N LEU A 82 11.44 -36.58 -25.00
CA LEU A 82 9.99 -36.52 -24.83
C LEU A 82 9.41 -35.15 -25.20
N ILE A 83 10.21 -34.08 -25.08
CA ILE A 83 9.85 -32.72 -25.46
C ILE A 83 10.88 -32.09 -26.40
N ASP A 84 10.48 -31.03 -27.11
CA ASP A 84 11.36 -30.28 -28.02
C ASP A 84 12.04 -29.08 -27.32
N VAL A 85 13.11 -28.55 -27.92
CA VAL A 85 13.87 -27.39 -27.44
C VAL A 85 12.97 -26.16 -27.26
N PHE A 86 11.98 -25.96 -28.13
CA PHE A 86 11.06 -24.82 -28.02
C PHE A 86 10.19 -24.89 -26.76
N GLU A 87 9.80 -26.09 -26.33
CA GLU A 87 9.05 -26.30 -25.10
C GLU A 87 9.92 -26.06 -23.86
N LEU A 88 11.18 -26.50 -23.91
CA LEU A 88 12.18 -26.17 -22.88
C LEU A 88 12.42 -24.66 -22.76
N LEU A 89 12.52 -23.95 -23.90
CA LEU A 89 12.70 -22.49 -23.90
C LEU A 89 11.47 -21.75 -23.37
N THR A 90 10.27 -22.25 -23.66
CA THR A 90 9.01 -21.72 -23.12
C THR A 90 8.98 -21.86 -21.61
N THR A 91 9.33 -23.04 -21.09
CA THR A 91 9.44 -23.30 -19.65
C THR A 91 10.46 -22.37 -18.98
N ALA A 92 11.61 -22.16 -19.61
CA ALA A 92 12.62 -21.22 -19.11
C ALA A 92 12.11 -19.76 -19.09
N ARG A 93 11.38 -19.32 -20.12
CA ARG A 93 10.76 -17.99 -20.16
C ARG A 93 9.74 -17.80 -19.04
N GLU A 94 8.89 -18.78 -18.79
CA GLU A 94 7.92 -18.75 -17.69
C GLU A 94 8.59 -18.73 -16.32
N SER A 95 9.71 -19.45 -16.16
CA SER A 95 10.52 -19.42 -14.94
C SER A 95 11.06 -18.01 -14.68
N ILE A 96 11.60 -17.33 -15.70
CA ILE A 96 12.07 -15.95 -15.58
C ILE A 96 10.91 -15.02 -15.19
N ALA A 97 9.76 -15.12 -15.87
CA ALA A 97 8.58 -14.31 -15.55
C ALA A 97 8.11 -14.53 -14.10
N THR A 98 8.12 -15.77 -13.63
CA THR A 98 7.76 -16.14 -12.25
C THR A 98 8.75 -15.54 -11.23
N ASN A 99 10.05 -15.58 -11.53
CA ASN A 99 11.07 -14.98 -10.66
C ASN A 99 10.92 -13.46 -10.57
N VAL A 100 10.66 -12.80 -11.70
CA VAL A 100 10.40 -11.35 -11.74
C VAL A 100 9.13 -11.00 -10.94
N ALA A 101 8.06 -11.77 -11.08
CA ALA A 101 6.84 -11.58 -10.30
C ALA A 101 7.07 -11.76 -8.79
N ALA A 102 7.88 -12.74 -8.38
CA ALA A 102 8.24 -12.95 -6.98
C ALA A 102 9.07 -11.76 -6.42
N ILE A 103 9.95 -11.17 -7.22
CA ILE A 103 10.71 -9.96 -6.83
C ILE A 103 9.75 -8.79 -6.63
N PHE A 104 8.79 -8.57 -7.54
CA PHE A 104 7.80 -7.51 -7.38
C PHE A 104 6.93 -7.72 -6.14
N ALA A 105 6.45 -8.94 -5.89
CA ALA A 105 5.69 -9.26 -4.67
C ALA A 105 6.49 -8.92 -3.39
N LYS A 106 7.79 -9.23 -3.39
CA LYS A 106 8.66 -8.91 -2.26
C LYS A 106 8.91 -7.41 -2.11
N ARG A 107 9.08 -6.69 -3.22
CA ARG A 107 9.19 -5.22 -3.23
C ARG A 107 7.93 -4.59 -2.65
N ASP A 108 6.76 -5.00 -3.12
CA ASP A 108 5.48 -4.43 -2.71
C ASP A 108 5.21 -4.69 -1.22
N PHE A 109 5.61 -5.86 -0.71
CA PHE A 109 5.60 -6.14 0.72
C PHE A 109 6.50 -5.19 1.53
N PHE A 110 7.72 -4.90 1.05
CA PHE A 110 8.61 -3.96 1.74
C PHE A 110 8.06 -2.53 1.75
N ILE A 111 7.49 -2.08 0.64
CA ILE A 111 6.82 -0.76 0.56
C ILE A 111 5.67 -0.71 1.57
N ALA A 112 4.77 -1.70 1.54
CA ALA A 112 3.65 -1.76 2.46
C ALA A 112 4.05 -1.85 3.93
N THR A 113 5.21 -2.45 4.23
CA THR A 113 5.77 -2.49 5.59
C THR A 113 6.15 -1.09 6.06
N VAL A 114 6.87 -0.33 5.23
CA VAL A 114 7.27 1.06 5.54
C VAL A 114 6.05 1.97 5.65
N ASP A 115 5.07 1.82 4.75
CA ASP A 115 3.83 2.60 4.79
C ASP A 115 3.05 2.35 6.08
N PHE A 116 2.96 1.09 6.51
CA PHE A 116 2.30 0.72 7.76
C PHE A 116 3.03 1.27 9.00
N GLU A 117 4.36 1.15 9.05
CA GLU A 117 5.16 1.72 10.14
C GLU A 117 4.98 3.24 10.23
N THR A 118 4.95 3.93 9.08
CA THR A 118 4.79 5.38 9.03
C THR A 118 3.37 5.81 9.44
N ALA A 119 2.35 5.04 9.05
CA ALA A 119 0.97 5.27 9.47
C ALA A 119 0.79 5.10 10.99
N ILE A 120 1.53 4.18 11.64
CA ILE A 120 1.51 4.00 13.10
C ILE A 120 2.20 5.16 13.84
N ILE A 121 3.40 5.57 13.38
CA ILE A 121 4.26 6.49 14.14
C ILE A 121 3.72 7.93 14.14
N GLY A 122 3.03 8.37 13.09
CA GLY A 122 2.62 9.77 13.06
C GLY A 122 1.60 10.18 12.01
N GLY A 123 1.10 9.26 11.16
CA GLY A 123 0.07 9.54 10.15
C GLY A 123 0.35 10.87 9.42
N GLY A 124 1.42 10.91 8.63
CA GLY A 124 1.95 12.19 8.17
C GLY A 124 2.90 12.18 6.97
N SER A 125 3.34 11.04 6.47
CA SER A 125 3.89 11.02 5.10
C SER A 125 2.73 10.76 4.17
N SER A 126 2.36 11.79 3.40
CA SER A 126 1.69 11.69 2.11
C SER A 126 1.22 10.29 1.76
N ALA A 127 -0.11 10.12 1.65
CA ALA A 127 -0.69 9.24 0.67
C ALA A 127 -0.12 9.59 -0.71
N GLY A 128 1.11 9.14 -0.97
CA GLY A 128 1.65 9.01 -2.29
C GLY A 128 0.77 7.95 -2.89
N SER A 129 -0.18 8.42 -3.70
CA SER A 129 -0.87 7.68 -4.74
C SER A 129 -0.88 6.20 -4.45
N ALA A 130 -1.93 5.71 -3.79
CA ALA A 130 -2.27 4.29 -3.83
C ALA A 130 -2.10 3.85 -5.27
N GLY A 131 -0.97 3.19 -5.55
CA GLY A 131 -0.65 2.76 -6.88
C GLY A 131 -1.80 1.85 -7.24
N GLU A 132 -2.52 2.22 -8.29
CA GLU A 132 -3.25 1.27 -9.10
C GLU A 132 -2.23 0.18 -9.46
N GLY A 133 -2.17 -0.85 -8.61
CA GLY A 133 -1.49 -2.08 -8.93
C GLY A 133 -2.03 -2.53 -10.28
N PRO A 134 -1.18 -3.07 -11.17
CA PRO A 134 -1.61 -3.42 -12.51
C PRO A 134 -2.83 -4.33 -12.38
N VAL A 135 -3.98 -3.83 -12.85
CA VAL A 135 -5.12 -4.65 -13.17
C VAL A 135 -4.63 -5.62 -14.23
N VAL A 136 -4.31 -6.85 -13.78
CA VAL A 136 -4.07 -7.96 -14.68
C VAL A 136 -5.43 -8.25 -15.31
N THR A 137 -5.68 -7.61 -16.45
CA THR A 137 -6.73 -8.05 -17.36
C THR A 137 -6.29 -9.44 -17.84
N ALA A 138 -6.91 -10.47 -17.26
CA ALA A 138 -6.83 -11.80 -17.81
C ALA A 138 -7.37 -11.73 -19.25
N ALA A 139 -6.46 -11.80 -20.22
CA ALA A 139 -6.81 -12.08 -21.61
C ALA A 139 -7.47 -13.45 -21.64
N ALA A 140 -8.79 -13.48 -21.65
CA ALA A 140 -9.55 -14.65 -22.05
C ALA A 140 -9.47 -14.74 -23.58
N GLU A 141 -8.40 -15.35 -24.09
CA GLU A 141 -8.45 -15.97 -25.42
C GLU A 141 -9.34 -17.21 -25.32
N GLY A 142 -10.65 -16.98 -25.51
CA GLY A 142 -11.61 -18.02 -25.82
C GLY A 142 -11.77 -18.10 -27.33
N GLY A 143 -11.18 -19.14 -27.94
CA GLY A 143 -11.42 -19.49 -29.33
C GLY A 143 -12.88 -19.81 -29.60
N GLY A 144 -13.33 -19.53 -30.82
CA GLY A 144 -14.66 -19.90 -31.30
C GLY A 144 -14.94 -19.37 -32.71
N HIS A 145 -14.89 -20.33 -33.66
CA HIS A 145 -15.21 -20.28 -35.10
C HIS A 145 -14.10 -19.92 -36.08
#